data_AF-A0A1F6FGI3-F1
#
_entry.id   AF-A0A1F6FGI3-F1
#
_cell.length_a   1.000
_cell.length_b   1.000
_cell.length_c   1.000
_cell.angle_alpha   90.00
_cell.angle_beta   90.00
_cell.angle_gamma   90.00
#
_symmetry.space_group_name_H-M   'P 1'
#
loop_
_entity.id
_entity.type
_entity.pdbx_description
1 polymer ?
#
loop_
_entity_poly.entity_id
_entity_poly.type
_entity_poly.pdbx_seq_one_letter_code
_entity_poly.pdbx_strand_id
1 'polypeptide(L)'
;MKNILLLSIFGAVVVGGVALYMIFGTAPDKATTTEGGEVSTQEQTNKEVAKPMSGMGSLSSLLAFGQNLECSIVYTPQIEGGAATEGTYFTSRGRMRGDFVVDSMGTQAVSSIIIDDEHMYSWSEIDGKKYGMKMTLSELQTSQTDDSAPEANEAVPLDESVKYNCKPWATVDGSIFEPPRDIIFTDYSAVVNMGMEFGTTYEGGANGDACAACDQATGEARTQCRAMMSCE
;
A
#
# COMPACT_ATOMS: atom_id res chain seq x y z
N MET A 1 -25.10 51.62 -37.92
CA MET A 1 -24.07 50.68 -38.39
C MET A 1 -24.55 49.26 -38.16
N LYS A 2 -24.57 48.48 -39.24
CA LYS A 2 -24.53 47.01 -39.35
C LYS A 2 -25.52 46.13 -38.57
N ASN A 3 -26.46 45.62 -39.35
CA ASN A 3 -27.08 44.29 -39.28
C ASN A 3 -26.07 43.17 -38.97
N ILE A 4 -26.51 42.17 -38.19
CA ILE A 4 -26.36 40.71 -38.36
C ILE A 4 -26.66 40.07 -37.00
N LEU A 5 -27.84 39.47 -36.84
CA LEU A 5 -28.11 38.39 -35.87
C LEU A 5 -29.44 37.73 -36.28
N LEU A 6 -29.40 37.07 -37.43
CA LEU A 6 -30.38 36.08 -37.85
C LEU A 6 -29.76 34.69 -37.62
N LEU A 7 -30.61 33.78 -37.14
CA LEU A 7 -30.55 32.33 -37.40
C LEU A 7 -29.45 31.52 -36.71
N SER A 8 -29.66 31.16 -35.44
CA SER A 8 -29.06 29.93 -34.88
C SER A 8 -29.77 29.32 -33.66
N ILE A 9 -31.02 29.68 -33.37
CA ILE A 9 -31.78 29.12 -32.23
C ILE A 9 -32.99 28.32 -32.74
N PHE A 10 -32.77 27.34 -33.61
CA PHE A 10 -33.78 26.31 -33.88
C PHE A 10 -33.20 24.93 -34.22
N GLY A 11 -31.86 24.78 -34.26
CA GLY A 11 -31.19 23.50 -34.53
C GLY A 11 -30.73 22.71 -33.30
N ALA A 12 -30.68 23.33 -32.12
CA ALA A 12 -30.06 22.72 -30.94
C ALA A 12 -31.03 22.00 -29.98
N VAL A 13 -32.35 22.15 -30.14
CA VAL A 13 -33.33 21.61 -29.18
C VAL A 13 -33.88 20.24 -29.58
N VAL A 14 -33.82 19.85 -30.86
CA VAL A 14 -34.39 18.56 -31.31
C VAL A 14 -33.39 17.40 -31.18
N VAL A 15 -32.08 17.66 -31.18
CA VAL A 15 -31.05 16.60 -31.03
C VAL A 15 -30.78 16.28 -29.56
N GLY A 16 -30.92 17.24 -28.64
CA GLY A 16 -30.72 17.02 -27.20
C GLY A 16 -31.83 16.21 -26.52
N GLY A 17 -33.07 16.27 -27.02
CA GLY A 17 -34.20 15.57 -26.41
C GLY A 17 -34.19 14.05 -26.61
N VAL A 18 -33.65 13.56 -27.74
CA VAL A 18 -33.63 12.12 -28.06
C VAL A 18 -32.52 11.39 -27.29
N ALA A 19 -31.38 12.05 -27.05
CA ALA A 19 -30.27 11.46 -26.28
C ALA A 19 -30.59 11.31 -24.79
N LEU A 20 -31.33 12.25 -24.19
CA LEU A 20 -31.77 12.15 -22.79
C LEU A 20 -32.86 11.10 -22.57
N TYR A 21 -33.76 10.88 -23.54
CA TYR A 21 -34.80 9.86 -23.45
C TYR A 21 -34.24 8.42 -23.57
N MET A 22 -33.11 8.22 -24.24
CA MET A 22 -32.43 6.92 -24.30
C MET A 22 -31.62 6.59 -23.03
N ILE A 23 -31.30 7.59 -22.19
CA ILE A 23 -30.53 7.40 -20.95
C ILE A 23 -31.44 7.25 -19.71
N PHE A 24 -32.62 7.87 -19.72
CA PHE A 24 -33.57 7.80 -18.59
C PHE A 24 -34.93 7.13 -18.91
N GLY A 25 -35.12 6.65 -20.14
CA GLY A 25 -36.31 5.90 -20.53
C GLY A 25 -36.22 4.45 -20.08
N THR A 26 -36.71 4.15 -18.88
CA THR A 26 -37.07 2.78 -18.52
C THR A 26 -38.18 2.33 -19.46
N ALA A 27 -37.94 1.25 -20.20
CA ALA A 27 -38.97 0.61 -20.99
C ALA A 27 -40.14 0.24 -20.06
N PRO A 28 -41.41 0.53 -20.42
CA PRO A 28 -42.52 -0.06 -19.72
C PRO A 28 -42.52 -1.56 -20.03
N ASP A 29 -42.12 -2.36 -19.05
CA ASP A 29 -42.38 -3.79 -19.04
C ASP A 29 -43.87 -3.99 -19.31
N LYS A 30 -44.18 -4.62 -20.44
CA LYS A 30 -45.50 -5.18 -20.67
C LYS A 30 -45.70 -6.26 -19.61
N ALA A 31 -46.41 -5.89 -18.55
CA ALA A 31 -47.05 -6.83 -17.64
C ALA A 31 -47.98 -7.74 -18.45
N THR A 32 -47.48 -8.93 -18.80
CA THR A 32 -48.33 -10.08 -19.09
C THR A 32 -48.26 -10.96 -17.87
N THR A 33 -49.29 -10.84 -17.03
CA THR A 33 -49.54 -11.76 -15.93
C THR A 33 -49.70 -13.17 -16.50
N THR A 34 -48.78 -14.06 -16.18
CA THR A 34 -48.99 -15.50 -16.21
C THR A 34 -48.36 -16.07 -14.96
N GLU A 35 -49.17 -16.80 -14.21
CA GLU A 35 -48.87 -17.37 -12.90
C GLU A 35 -47.68 -18.35 -12.91
N GLY A 36 -46.94 -18.36 -11.80
CA GLY A 36 -46.30 -19.56 -11.25
C GLY A 36 -44.92 -19.94 -11.82
N GLY A 37 -43.85 -19.59 -11.10
CA GLY A 37 -42.52 -20.14 -11.36
C GLY A 37 -41.42 -19.57 -10.45
N GLU A 38 -41.07 -20.35 -9.43
CA GLU A 38 -39.82 -20.40 -8.65
C GLU A 38 -38.79 -19.27 -8.83
N VAL A 39 -38.59 -18.51 -7.75
CA VAL A 39 -37.51 -17.54 -7.58
C VAL A 39 -36.16 -18.27 -7.53
N SER A 40 -35.45 -18.31 -8.66
CA SER A 40 -34.02 -18.56 -8.70
C SER A 40 -33.29 -17.22 -8.68
N THR A 41 -32.90 -16.76 -7.49
CA THR A 41 -31.92 -15.68 -7.32
C THR A 41 -30.58 -16.17 -7.87
N GLN A 42 -30.30 -15.88 -9.14
CA GLN A 42 -28.94 -15.94 -9.66
C GLN A 42 -28.22 -14.66 -9.27
N GLU A 43 -27.40 -14.77 -8.22
CA GLU A 43 -26.34 -13.83 -7.92
C GLU A 43 -25.34 -13.87 -9.08
N GLN A 44 -25.50 -12.96 -10.05
CA GLN A 44 -24.50 -12.71 -11.07
C GLN A 44 -23.33 -11.95 -10.44
N THR A 45 -22.47 -12.67 -9.70
CA THR A 45 -21.10 -12.21 -9.47
C THR A 45 -20.35 -12.41 -10.77
N ASN A 46 -20.36 -11.39 -11.65
CA ASN A 46 -19.40 -11.32 -12.74
C ASN A 46 -18.01 -11.04 -12.13
N LYS A 47 -17.36 -12.08 -11.59
CA LYS A 47 -15.93 -12.04 -11.29
C LYS A 47 -15.21 -12.05 -12.63
N GLU A 48 -14.95 -10.87 -13.17
CA GLU A 48 -13.93 -10.72 -14.19
C GLU A 48 -12.62 -11.21 -13.56
N VAL A 49 -12.19 -12.40 -13.98
CA VAL A 49 -10.94 -13.00 -13.56
C VAL A 49 -9.85 -12.03 -14.01
N ALA A 50 -9.11 -11.48 -13.05
CA ALA A 50 -7.95 -10.63 -13.33
C ALA A 50 -7.08 -11.34 -14.37
N LYS A 51 -6.47 -10.59 -15.29
CA LYS A 51 -5.50 -11.14 -16.24
C LYS A 51 -4.09 -10.86 -15.72
N PRO A 52 -3.08 -11.67 -16.10
CA PRO A 52 -1.70 -11.31 -15.87
C PRO A 52 -1.40 -9.91 -16.44
N MET A 53 -0.64 -9.11 -15.70
CA MET A 53 -0.31 -7.74 -16.05
C MET A 53 1.11 -7.40 -15.64
N SER A 54 1.80 -6.59 -16.44
CA SER A 54 3.15 -6.13 -16.15
C SER A 54 3.27 -4.66 -16.55
N GLY A 55 4.13 -3.90 -15.87
CA GLY A 55 4.29 -2.48 -16.14
C GLY A 55 5.13 -1.76 -15.10
N MET A 56 4.94 -0.45 -15.02
CA MET A 56 5.44 0.39 -13.95
C MET A 56 4.27 1.07 -13.21
N GLY A 57 4.43 1.29 -11.91
CA GLY A 57 3.43 1.90 -11.05
C GLY A 57 3.84 1.76 -9.58
N SER A 58 3.01 2.21 -8.64
CA SER A 58 3.32 2.13 -7.21
C SER A 58 2.68 0.93 -6.52
N LEU A 59 3.21 0.49 -5.39
CA LEU A 59 2.62 -0.59 -4.59
C LEU A 59 1.19 -0.25 -4.12
N SER A 60 0.97 1.02 -3.74
CA SER A 60 -0.34 1.59 -3.43
C SER A 60 -1.32 1.49 -4.60
N SER A 61 -0.88 1.72 -5.85
CA SER A 61 -1.75 1.56 -7.03
C SER A 61 -2.14 0.11 -7.28
N LEU A 62 -1.21 -0.84 -7.04
CA LEU A 62 -1.48 -2.28 -7.15
C LEU A 62 -2.49 -2.74 -6.08
N LEU A 63 -2.42 -2.18 -4.88
CA LEU A 63 -3.40 -2.42 -3.82
C LEU A 63 -4.78 -1.86 -4.17
N ALA A 64 -4.81 -0.65 -4.73
CA ALA A 64 -6.03 0.05 -5.13
C ALA A 64 -6.83 -0.66 -6.24
N PHE A 65 -6.20 -1.56 -7.01
CA PHE A 65 -6.95 -2.42 -7.95
C PHE A 65 -7.96 -3.34 -7.25
N GLY A 66 -7.80 -3.62 -5.96
CA GLY A 66 -8.74 -4.44 -5.18
C GLY A 66 -8.82 -5.90 -5.66
N GLN A 67 -7.85 -6.33 -6.48
CA GLN A 67 -7.75 -7.68 -7.01
C GLN A 67 -6.87 -8.55 -6.11
N ASN A 68 -7.02 -9.87 -6.24
CA ASN A 68 -6.10 -10.82 -5.63
C ASN A 68 -4.91 -10.99 -6.56
N LEU A 69 -3.76 -10.41 -6.23
CA LEU A 69 -2.57 -10.43 -7.07
C LEU A 69 -1.39 -11.04 -6.33
N GLU A 70 -0.57 -11.74 -7.08
CA GLU A 70 0.80 -12.10 -6.72
C GLU A 70 1.72 -11.44 -7.75
N CYS A 71 2.63 -10.58 -7.30
CA CYS A 71 3.50 -9.77 -8.13
C CYS A 71 4.96 -10.02 -7.79
N SER A 72 5.80 -10.09 -8.82
CA SER A 72 7.25 -9.86 -8.69
C SER A 72 7.52 -8.37 -8.85
N ILE A 73 8.27 -7.79 -7.94
CA ILE A 73 8.60 -6.36 -7.89
C ILE A 73 10.11 -6.18 -8.08
N VAL A 74 10.48 -5.17 -8.87
CA VAL A 74 11.84 -4.65 -8.99
C VAL A 74 11.78 -3.14 -8.78
N TYR A 75 12.49 -2.66 -7.76
CA TYR A 75 12.66 -1.25 -7.45
C TYR A 75 14.13 -0.86 -7.62
N THR A 76 14.38 0.31 -8.19
CA THR A 76 15.73 0.86 -8.30
C THR A 76 15.70 2.27 -7.73
N PRO A 77 16.29 2.48 -6.53
CA PRO A 77 16.35 3.78 -5.90
C PRO A 77 16.92 4.83 -6.84
N GLN A 78 16.34 6.04 -6.85
CA GLN A 78 16.82 7.16 -7.66
C GLN A 78 17.97 7.92 -6.97
N ILE A 79 18.87 7.18 -6.31
CA ILE A 79 20.09 7.70 -5.69
C ILE A 79 21.31 7.14 -6.42
N GLU A 80 22.36 7.94 -6.51
CA GLU A 80 23.58 7.54 -7.20
C GLU A 80 24.21 6.31 -6.50
N GLY A 81 24.33 5.19 -7.23
CA GLY A 81 24.86 3.94 -6.69
C GLY A 81 23.85 3.06 -5.94
N GLY A 82 22.56 3.42 -5.93
CA GLY A 82 21.50 2.60 -5.33
C GLY A 82 21.39 1.21 -5.98
N ALA A 83 21.49 0.16 -5.15
CA ALA A 83 21.29 -1.22 -5.60
C ALA A 83 19.81 -1.47 -5.90
N ALA A 84 19.52 -2.33 -6.89
CA ALA A 84 18.16 -2.74 -7.15
C ALA A 84 17.65 -3.65 -6.03
N THR A 85 16.41 -3.40 -5.59
CA THR A 85 15.68 -4.22 -4.63
C THR A 85 14.67 -5.08 -5.38
N GLU A 86 14.66 -6.39 -5.12
CA GLU A 86 13.73 -7.33 -5.74
C GLU A 86 12.88 -8.03 -4.69
N GLY A 87 11.65 -8.39 -5.03
CA GLY A 87 10.78 -9.03 -4.06
C GLY A 87 9.47 -9.56 -4.59
N THR A 88 8.70 -10.15 -3.69
CA THR A 88 7.31 -10.59 -3.92
C THR A 88 6.33 -9.66 -3.22
N TYR A 89 5.22 -9.41 -3.88
CA TYR A 89 4.16 -8.54 -3.38
C TYR A 89 2.80 -9.19 -3.62
N PHE A 90 2.01 -9.32 -2.56
CA PHE A 90 0.68 -9.93 -2.60
C PHE A 90 -0.37 -8.91 -2.17
N THR A 91 -1.53 -8.92 -2.85
CA THR A 91 -2.68 -8.12 -2.46
C THR A 91 -3.92 -8.99 -2.38
N SER A 92 -4.78 -8.73 -1.39
CA SER A 92 -6.13 -9.32 -1.34
C SER A 92 -7.01 -8.54 -0.38
N ARG A 93 -8.21 -8.14 -0.84
CA ARG A 93 -9.24 -7.50 -0.01
C ARG A 93 -8.73 -6.28 0.78
N GLY A 94 -7.94 -5.42 0.15
CA GLY A 94 -7.37 -4.22 0.79
C GLY A 94 -6.17 -4.48 1.69
N ARG A 95 -5.74 -5.73 1.85
CA ARG A 95 -4.51 -6.11 2.57
C ARG A 95 -3.37 -6.34 1.60
N MET A 96 -2.15 -6.08 2.05
CA MET A 96 -0.93 -6.35 1.28
C MET A 96 0.17 -7.02 2.11
N ARG A 97 1.03 -7.74 1.40
CA ARG A 97 2.26 -8.35 1.92
C ARG A 97 3.39 -8.04 0.94
N GLY A 98 4.52 -7.54 1.42
CA GLY A 98 5.75 -7.40 0.67
C GLY A 98 6.90 -8.14 1.33
N ASP A 99 7.75 -8.78 0.53
CA ASP A 99 8.99 -9.41 0.95
C ASP A 99 10.07 -9.04 -0.06
N PHE A 100 11.09 -8.31 0.38
CA PHE A 100 12.10 -7.69 -0.46
C PHE A 100 13.50 -8.05 0.03
N VAL A 101 14.36 -8.41 -0.92
CA VAL A 101 15.79 -8.62 -0.65
C VAL A 101 16.51 -7.31 -0.94
N VAL A 102 17.14 -6.77 0.10
CA VAL A 102 17.93 -5.55 0.03
C VAL A 102 19.39 -5.92 0.16
N ASP A 103 20.23 -5.42 -0.75
CA ASP A 103 21.68 -5.47 -0.60
C ASP A 103 22.14 -4.18 0.07
N SER A 104 22.61 -4.27 1.31
CA SER A 104 23.24 -3.15 2.01
C SER A 104 24.67 -3.54 2.37
N MET A 105 25.62 -2.83 1.75
CA MET A 105 27.06 -2.94 2.05
C MET A 105 27.63 -4.37 1.95
N GLY A 106 27.08 -5.22 1.08
CA GLY A 106 27.54 -6.60 0.87
C GLY A 106 26.92 -7.63 1.80
N THR A 107 25.96 -7.22 2.63
CA THR A 107 25.10 -8.12 3.42
C THR A 107 23.69 -8.07 2.85
N GLN A 108 23.15 -9.22 2.46
CA GLN A 108 21.73 -9.32 2.12
C GLN A 108 20.89 -9.29 3.39
N ALA A 109 19.92 -8.38 3.44
CA ALA A 109 18.85 -8.36 4.42
C ALA A 109 17.52 -8.65 3.72
N VAL A 110 16.61 -9.32 4.42
CA VAL A 110 15.21 -9.43 3.97
C VAL A 110 14.42 -8.39 4.73
N SER A 111 13.77 -7.49 3.99
CA SER A 111 12.80 -6.54 4.53
C SER A 111 11.39 -6.97 4.13
N SER A 112 10.50 -6.97 5.10
CA SER A 112 9.17 -7.53 4.98
C SER A 112 8.15 -6.54 5.53
N ILE A 113 7.02 -6.40 4.84
CA ILE A 113 5.91 -5.51 5.24
C ILE A 113 4.57 -6.24 5.13
N ILE A 114 3.66 -5.97 6.06
CA ILE A 114 2.24 -6.32 5.99
C ILE A 114 1.45 -5.07 6.28
N ILE A 115 0.42 -4.82 5.47
CA ILE A 115 -0.64 -3.87 5.82
C ILE A 115 -1.95 -4.66 5.86
N ASP A 116 -2.60 -4.63 7.02
CA ASP A 116 -3.94 -5.18 7.21
C ASP A 116 -4.99 -4.06 7.34
N ASP A 117 -6.15 -4.37 7.91
CA ASP A 117 -7.26 -3.42 8.02
C ASP A 117 -7.00 -2.28 9.01
N GLU A 118 -6.06 -2.44 9.95
CA GLU A 118 -5.84 -1.50 11.06
C GLU A 118 -4.36 -1.12 11.23
N HIS A 119 -3.44 -2.01 10.87
CA HIS A 119 -2.03 -1.88 11.21
C HIS A 119 -1.12 -2.10 10.00
N MET A 120 0.05 -1.47 10.09
CA MET A 120 1.23 -1.80 9.32
C MET A 120 2.23 -2.51 10.24
N TYR A 121 2.76 -3.63 9.76
CA TYR A 121 3.86 -4.35 10.37
C TYR A 121 5.01 -4.34 9.39
N SER A 122 6.19 -3.94 9.83
CA SER A 122 7.41 -4.11 9.05
C SER A 122 8.47 -4.78 9.90
N TRP A 123 9.34 -5.55 9.26
CA TRP A 123 10.46 -6.18 9.93
C TRP A 123 11.60 -6.45 8.98
N SER A 124 12.79 -6.62 9.55
CA SER A 124 13.97 -7.04 8.81
C SER A 124 14.65 -8.23 9.48
N GLU A 125 15.20 -9.11 8.66
CA GLU A 125 16.10 -10.18 9.10
C GLU A 125 17.53 -9.85 8.68
N ILE A 126 18.40 -9.69 9.67
CA ILE A 126 19.83 -9.37 9.50
C ILE A 126 20.62 -10.36 10.35
N ASP A 127 21.55 -11.10 9.75
CA ASP A 127 22.38 -12.12 10.43
C ASP A 127 21.56 -13.12 11.28
N GLY A 128 20.37 -13.50 10.79
CA GLY A 128 19.46 -14.43 11.47
C GLY A 128 18.72 -13.85 12.68
N LYS A 129 18.84 -12.55 12.93
CA LYS A 129 18.05 -11.82 13.95
C LYS A 129 16.95 -11.04 13.29
N LYS A 130 15.75 -11.06 13.88
CA LYS A 130 14.56 -10.37 13.38
C LYS A 130 14.25 -9.16 14.23
N TYR A 131 14.02 -8.03 13.57
CA TYR A 131 13.67 -6.76 14.19
C TYR A 131 12.35 -6.28 13.59
N GLY A 132 11.30 -6.18 14.39
CA GLY A 132 9.96 -5.83 13.92
C GLY A 132 9.44 -4.54 14.53
N MET A 133 8.65 -3.81 13.76
CA MET A 133 7.88 -2.66 14.21
C MET A 133 6.43 -2.77 13.77
N LYS A 134 5.53 -2.25 14.61
CA LYS A 134 4.11 -2.14 14.36
C LYS A 134 3.66 -0.68 14.51
N MET A 135 2.80 -0.23 13.61
CA MET A 135 2.08 1.03 13.75
C MET A 135 0.64 0.88 13.27
N THR A 136 -0.25 1.77 13.71
CA THR A 136 -1.60 1.90 13.18
C THR A 136 -1.59 2.68 11.86
N LEU A 137 -2.57 2.43 11.00
CA LEU A 137 -2.71 3.19 9.75
C LEU A 137 -3.01 4.68 9.97
N SER A 138 -3.62 5.03 11.11
CA SER A 138 -3.81 6.43 11.49
C SER A 138 -2.47 7.12 11.80
N GLU A 139 -1.55 6.44 12.48
CA GLU A 139 -0.21 6.96 12.75
C GLU A 139 0.62 7.13 11.47
N LEU A 140 0.47 6.21 10.51
CA LEU A 140 1.11 6.32 9.20
C LEU A 140 0.64 7.57 8.43
N GLN A 141 -0.65 7.89 8.52
CA GLN A 141 -1.22 9.08 7.88
C GLN A 141 -0.73 10.37 8.52
N THR A 142 -0.65 10.42 9.86
CA THR A 142 -0.14 11.61 10.56
C THR A 142 1.34 11.82 10.32
N SER A 143 2.12 10.74 10.24
CA SER A 143 3.57 10.80 10.01
C SER A 143 3.91 11.32 8.60
N GLN A 144 3.11 11.00 7.58
CA GLN A 144 3.30 11.53 6.23
C GLN A 144 3.00 13.04 6.09
N THR A 145 2.29 13.62 7.05
CA THR A 145 1.91 15.05 7.01
C THR A 145 2.78 15.94 7.90
N ASP A 146 3.68 15.34 8.68
CA ASP A 146 4.55 16.04 9.61
C ASP A 146 5.99 15.95 9.13
N ASP A 147 6.54 17.07 8.65
CA ASP A 147 7.94 17.19 8.19
C ASP A 147 8.97 16.87 9.31
N SER A 148 8.51 16.70 10.56
CA SER A 148 9.34 16.31 11.70
C SER A 148 9.14 14.87 12.18
N ALA A 149 8.27 14.09 11.52
CA ALA A 149 8.17 12.66 11.77
C ALA A 149 9.36 11.92 11.15
N PRO A 150 9.91 10.90 11.84
CA PRO A 150 10.95 10.07 11.26
C PRO A 150 10.42 9.35 10.02
N GLU A 151 11.13 9.49 8.89
CA GLU A 151 10.74 8.87 7.63
C GLU A 151 10.68 7.34 7.79
N ALA A 152 9.55 6.74 7.44
CA ALA A 152 9.45 5.28 7.41
C ALA A 152 10.32 4.74 6.27
N ASN A 153 11.55 4.37 6.62
CA ASN A 153 12.57 3.88 5.69
C ASN A 153 12.29 2.42 5.28
N GLU A 154 11.21 2.21 4.55
CA GLU A 154 10.84 0.91 3.98
C GLU A 154 11.75 0.58 2.77
N ALA A 155 12.07 -0.70 2.58
CA ALA A 155 12.94 -1.16 1.49
C ALA A 155 12.42 -0.80 0.08
N VAL A 156 11.10 -0.69 -0.06
CA VAL A 156 10.41 -0.23 -1.26
C VAL A 156 9.28 0.71 -0.79
N PRO A 157 9.35 2.01 -1.07
CA PRO A 157 8.29 2.95 -0.69
C PRO A 157 6.96 2.62 -1.38
N LEU A 158 5.84 2.91 -0.72
CA LEU A 158 4.50 2.50 -1.19
C LEU A 158 4.01 3.31 -2.40
N ASP A 159 4.48 4.54 -2.53
CA ASP A 159 4.09 5.55 -3.52
C ASP A 159 5.11 5.67 -4.67
N GLU A 160 6.32 5.17 -4.48
CA GLU A 160 7.36 5.16 -5.50
C GLU A 160 7.04 4.24 -6.69
N SER A 161 7.59 4.62 -7.85
CA SER A 161 7.39 3.86 -9.09
C SER A 161 8.29 2.62 -9.13
N VAL A 162 7.66 1.44 -9.15
CA VAL A 162 8.31 0.13 -9.26
C VAL A 162 7.96 -0.56 -10.57
N LYS A 163 8.84 -1.44 -11.05
CA LYS A 163 8.50 -2.38 -12.11
C LYS A 163 7.81 -3.59 -11.48
N TYR A 164 6.66 -3.98 -12.03
CA TYR A 164 5.91 -5.13 -11.55
C TYR A 164 5.58 -6.13 -12.65
N ASN A 165 5.44 -7.39 -12.25
CA ASN A 165 4.86 -8.45 -13.04
C ASN A 165 3.90 -9.26 -12.16
N CYS A 166 2.60 -9.05 -12.36
CA CYS A 166 1.53 -9.60 -11.53
C CYS A 166 0.76 -10.70 -12.27
N LYS A 167 0.36 -11.72 -11.52
CA LYS A 167 -0.59 -12.74 -11.95
C LYS A 167 -1.78 -12.80 -10.99
N PRO A 168 -2.95 -13.25 -11.46
CA PRO A 168 -4.10 -13.48 -10.59
C PRO A 168 -3.79 -14.55 -9.56
N TRP A 169 -4.10 -14.27 -8.30
CA TRP A 169 -3.94 -15.22 -7.22
C TRP A 169 -5.29 -15.88 -6.90
N ALA A 170 -5.53 -17.03 -7.56
CA ALA A 170 -6.83 -17.69 -7.58
C ALA A 170 -7.25 -18.27 -6.22
N THR A 171 -6.29 -18.81 -5.47
CA THR A 171 -6.51 -19.39 -4.14
C THR A 171 -5.69 -18.60 -3.13
N VAL A 172 -6.37 -17.65 -2.48
CA VAL A 172 -5.77 -16.80 -1.46
C VAL A 172 -5.59 -17.59 -0.17
N ASP A 173 -4.35 -17.69 0.28
CA ASP A 173 -4.03 -18.09 1.65
C ASP A 173 -4.05 -16.83 2.53
N GLY A 174 -5.03 -16.73 3.43
CA GLY A 174 -5.17 -15.57 4.30
C GLY A 174 -4.03 -15.41 5.31
N SER A 175 -3.31 -16.49 5.63
CA SER A 175 -2.28 -16.50 6.67
C SER A 175 -1.03 -15.73 6.28
N ILE A 176 -0.80 -15.47 4.98
CA ILE A 176 0.33 -14.66 4.51
C ILE A 176 0.23 -13.18 4.96
N PHE A 177 -0.99 -12.74 5.31
CA PHE A 177 -1.25 -11.40 5.83
C PHE A 177 -1.25 -11.33 7.36
N GLU A 178 -0.93 -12.44 8.05
CA GLU A 178 -0.75 -12.43 9.50
C GLU A 178 0.73 -12.24 9.83
N PRO A 179 1.08 -11.32 10.76
CA PRO A 179 2.47 -11.17 11.17
C PRO A 179 3.01 -12.45 11.82
N PRO A 180 4.27 -12.83 11.57
CA PRO A 180 4.88 -14.01 12.18
C PRO A 180 4.92 -13.89 13.70
N ARG A 181 4.61 -15.00 14.39
CA ARG A 181 4.55 -15.03 15.87
C ARG A 181 5.92 -15.08 16.54
N ASP A 182 6.97 -15.35 15.78
CA ASP A 182 8.36 -15.41 16.24
C ASP A 182 9.07 -14.04 16.19
N ILE A 183 8.37 -13.00 15.74
CA ILE A 183 8.88 -11.63 15.71
C ILE A 183 8.23 -10.83 16.83
N ILE A 184 9.07 -10.15 17.63
CA ILE A 184 8.61 -9.16 18.59
C ILE A 184 8.49 -7.84 17.86
N PHE A 185 7.29 -7.29 17.80
CA PHE A 185 7.04 -6.00 17.17
C PHE A 185 7.03 -4.89 18.22
N THR A 186 7.92 -3.91 18.06
CA THR A 186 7.92 -2.69 18.86
C THR A 186 6.89 -1.71 18.30
N ASP A 187 6.14 -1.04 19.18
CA ASP A 187 5.15 -0.05 18.75
C ASP A 187 5.82 1.27 18.32
N TYR A 188 5.44 1.79 17.15
CA TYR A 188 5.99 3.03 16.61
C TYR A 188 5.77 4.23 17.53
N SER A 189 4.61 4.33 18.18
CA SER A 189 4.34 5.42 19.11
C SER A 189 5.34 5.43 20.28
N ALA A 190 5.79 4.25 20.72
CA ALA A 190 6.83 4.15 21.74
C ALA A 190 8.19 4.66 21.21
N VAL A 191 8.54 4.34 19.97
CA VAL A 191 9.79 4.78 19.33
C VAL A 191 9.83 6.29 19.11
N VAL A 192 8.75 6.87 18.56
CA VAL A 192 8.65 8.32 18.34
C VAL A 192 8.65 9.10 19.64
N ASN A 193 7.95 8.61 20.68
CA ASN A 193 8.00 9.23 22.00
C ASN A 193 9.40 9.20 22.62
N MET A 194 10.25 8.26 22.18
CA MET A 194 11.66 8.20 22.54
C MET A 194 12.56 9.07 21.65
N GLY A 195 12.03 9.77 20.66
CA GLY A 195 12.80 10.66 19.78
C GLY A 195 13.80 9.92 18.88
N MET A 196 13.54 8.65 18.55
CA MET A 196 14.37 7.85 17.66
C MET A 196 13.82 7.85 16.22
N GLU A 197 14.70 7.84 15.22
CA GLU A 197 14.34 7.59 13.83
C GLU A 197 14.09 6.11 13.55
N PHE A 198 13.20 5.82 12.60
CA PHE A 198 12.77 4.46 12.25
C PHE A 198 13.17 4.12 10.80
N GLY A 199 13.60 2.88 10.54
CA GLY A 199 13.88 2.40 9.18
C GLY A 199 14.26 0.93 9.09
N THR A 200 13.85 0.28 7.98
CA THR A 200 14.28 -1.07 7.57
C THR A 200 15.53 -1.04 6.68
N THR A 201 15.82 0.11 6.05
CA THR A 201 17.08 0.37 5.37
C THR A 201 18.07 0.93 6.39
N TYR A 202 19.10 0.14 6.69
CA TYR A 202 20.25 0.63 7.43
C TYR A 202 21.05 1.56 6.51
N GLU A 203 20.71 2.86 6.50
CA GLU A 203 21.63 3.85 5.96
C GLU A 203 22.83 3.92 6.92
N GLY A 204 23.97 3.41 6.45
CA GLY A 204 25.24 3.45 7.15
C GLY A 204 25.76 4.88 7.28
N GLY A 205 25.12 5.67 8.15
CA GLY A 205 25.50 7.02 8.54
C GLY A 205 26.23 7.01 9.88
N ALA A 206 27.53 6.73 9.83
CA ALA A 206 28.51 6.84 10.91
C ALA A 206 28.29 5.96 12.16
N ASN A 207 29.38 5.38 12.65
CA ASN A 207 29.51 4.82 13.99
C ASN A 207 29.23 5.89 15.07
N GLY A 208 27.97 6.26 15.26
CA GLY A 208 27.46 6.80 16.51
C GLY A 208 27.02 5.59 17.33
N ASP A 209 27.68 5.37 18.46
CA ASP A 209 27.31 4.37 19.46
C ASP A 209 25.77 4.32 19.56
N ALA A 210 25.13 3.16 19.36
CA ALA A 210 23.67 3.09 19.39
C ALA A 210 23.08 3.61 20.72
N CYS A 211 23.90 3.62 21.77
CA CYS A 211 23.64 4.23 23.07
C CYS A 211 23.68 5.77 23.08
N ALA A 212 24.54 6.38 22.24
CA ALA A 212 24.61 7.82 22.05
C ALA A 212 23.39 8.36 21.29
N ALA A 213 22.79 7.55 20.40
CA ALA A 213 21.50 7.88 19.79
C ALA A 213 20.40 8.05 20.86
N CYS A 214 20.39 7.20 21.89
CA CYS A 214 19.48 7.35 23.03
C CYS A 214 19.69 8.62 23.86
N ASP A 215 20.89 9.22 23.81
CA ASP A 215 21.18 10.44 24.57
C ASP A 215 20.57 11.71 23.92
N GLN A 216 20.03 11.60 22.71
CA GLN A 216 19.19 12.63 22.07
C GLN A 216 17.81 12.72 22.74
N ALA A 217 17.34 11.63 23.35
CA ALA A 217 16.08 11.59 24.08
C ALA A 217 16.22 12.22 25.47
N THR A 218 15.10 12.67 26.07
CA THR A 218 15.08 13.21 27.44
C THR A 218 14.14 12.42 28.36
N GLY A 219 14.39 12.49 29.67
CA GLY A 219 13.52 11.89 30.68
C GLY A 219 13.43 10.37 30.60
N GLU A 220 12.22 9.84 30.80
CA GLU A 220 11.94 8.40 30.84
C GLU A 220 12.21 7.71 29.49
N ALA A 221 11.99 8.44 28.39
CA ALA A 221 12.24 7.99 27.02
C ALA A 221 13.72 7.62 26.80
N ARG A 222 14.65 8.39 27.35
CA ARG A 222 16.10 8.07 27.31
C ARG A 222 16.41 6.77 28.06
N THR A 223 15.84 6.60 29.23
CA THR A 223 16.05 5.41 30.07
C THR A 223 15.54 4.14 29.39
N GLN A 224 14.34 4.22 28.78
CA GLN A 224 13.75 3.11 28.05
C GLN A 224 14.55 2.76 26.78
N CYS A 225 14.96 3.77 26.01
CA CYS A 225 15.82 3.57 24.84
C CYS A 225 17.12 2.83 25.19
N ARG A 226 17.82 3.30 26.24
CA ARG A 226 19.07 2.67 26.70
C ARG A 226 18.85 1.24 27.18
N ALA A 227 17.75 0.98 27.90
CA ALA A 227 17.42 -0.38 28.34
C ALA A 227 17.14 -1.33 27.17
N MET A 228 16.45 -0.86 26.13
CA MET A 228 16.11 -1.65 24.94
C MET A 228 17.36 -2.02 24.13
N MET A 229 18.33 -1.10 24.07
CA MET A 229 19.60 -1.28 23.36
C MET A 229 20.71 -1.92 24.21
N SER A 230 20.40 -2.31 25.45
CA SER A 230 21.36 -2.87 26.42
C SER A 230 22.57 -1.96 26.66
N CYS A 231 22.33 -0.66 26.70
CA CYS A 231 23.30 0.38 26.98
C CYS A 231 23.38 0.64 28.49
N GLU A 232 24.55 0.41 29.08
CA GLU A 232 24.81 0.74 30.50
C GLU A 232 24.81 2.25 30.76
#